data_AF-W9NCJ4-F1
#
_entry.id   AF-W9NCJ4-F1
#
_cell.length_a   1.000
_cell.length_b   1.000
_cell.length_c   1.000
_cell.angle_alpha   90.00
_cell.angle_beta   90.00
_cell.angle_gamma   90.00
#
_symmetry.space_group_name_H-M   'P 1'
#
loop_
_entity.id
_entity.type
_entity.pdbx_description
1 polymer ?
#
loop_
_entity_poly.entity_id
_entity_poly.type
_entity_poly.pdbx_seq_one_letter_code
_entity_poly.pdbx_strand_id
1 'polypeptide(L)'
;MRRITIAKPCSDDELVQKCKDETGKECSVIKWSWPRDLDESDPDDTLVAIIVDLDQSTQGSVRVYKGKEFIGLVGQTKDLVMIPWETGWTYMCFKQQHVGEVR
;
A
#
# COMPACT_ATOMS: atom_id res chain seq x y z
N MET A 1 10.94 2.55 5.88
CA MET A 1 9.49 2.29 5.72
C MET A 1 9.03 1.18 6.66
N ARG A 2 8.01 1.45 7.50
CA ARG A 2 7.33 0.46 8.35
C ARG A 2 6.33 -0.37 7.51
N ARG A 3 6.11 -1.64 7.87
CA ARG A 3 5.18 -2.56 7.18
C ARG A 3 4.39 -3.35 8.21
N ILE A 4 3.11 -3.56 7.95
CA ILE A 4 2.19 -4.33 8.79
C ILE A 4 1.60 -5.43 7.93
N THR A 5 1.88 -6.68 8.28
CA THR A 5 1.34 -7.86 7.59
C THR A 5 -0.04 -8.18 8.12
N ILE A 6 -1.01 -8.36 7.23
CA ILE A 6 -2.41 -8.63 7.57
C ILE A 6 -2.82 -9.93 6.88
N ALA A 7 -3.17 -10.93 7.68
CA ALA A 7 -3.63 -12.22 7.16
C ALA A 7 -4.95 -12.07 6.40
N LYS A 8 -5.08 -12.80 5.29
CA LYS A 8 -6.34 -12.92 4.53
C LYS A 8 -7.21 -14.06 5.07
N PRO A 9 -8.55 -14.01 4.88
CA PRO A 9 -9.32 -12.90 4.31
C PRO A 9 -9.49 -11.75 5.31
N CYS A 10 -9.62 -10.54 4.82
CA CYS A 10 -9.90 -9.34 5.63
C CYS A 10 -10.80 -8.41 4.80
N SER A 11 -11.81 -7.83 5.44
CA SER A 11 -12.73 -6.88 4.82
C SER A 11 -12.17 -5.46 4.81
N ASP A 12 -12.69 -4.61 3.92
CA ASP A 12 -12.26 -3.20 3.84
C ASP A 12 -12.49 -2.46 5.18
N ASP A 13 -13.59 -2.73 5.89
CA ASP A 13 -13.87 -2.12 7.20
C ASP A 13 -12.83 -2.52 8.25
N GLU A 14 -12.40 -3.79 8.27
CA GLU A 14 -11.34 -4.26 9.16
C GLU A 14 -9.97 -3.64 8.80
N LEU A 15 -9.71 -3.43 7.51
CA LEU A 15 -8.49 -2.77 7.03
C LEU A 15 -8.48 -1.29 7.42
N VAL A 16 -9.61 -0.59 7.29
CA VAL A 16 -9.77 0.79 7.77
C VAL A 16 -9.57 0.88 9.27
N GLN A 17 -10.17 -0.03 10.05
CA GLN A 17 -9.98 -0.04 11.50
C GLN A 17 -8.51 -0.29 11.88
N LYS A 18 -7.84 -1.25 11.24
CA LYS A 18 -6.40 -1.49 11.44
C LYS A 18 -5.56 -0.27 11.08
N CYS A 19 -5.91 0.44 10.02
CA CYS A 19 -5.24 1.69 9.65
C CYS A 19 -5.35 2.72 10.78
N LYS A 20 -6.53 2.90 11.37
CA LYS A 20 -6.72 3.80 12.52
C LYS A 20 -5.86 3.39 13.70
N ASP A 21 -5.89 2.10 14.06
CA ASP A 21 -5.17 1.57 15.22
C ASP A 21 -3.64 1.72 15.06
N GLU A 22 -3.12 1.50 13.85
CA GLU A 22 -1.68 1.47 13.58
C GLU A 22 -1.05 2.84 13.32
N THR A 23 -1.85 3.80 12.87
CA THR A 23 -1.40 5.15 12.52
C THR A 23 -1.84 6.23 13.51
N GLY A 24 -2.90 5.97 14.29
CA GLY A 24 -3.56 6.96 15.15
C GLY A 24 -4.26 8.10 14.38
N LYS A 25 -4.41 7.96 13.05
CA LYS A 25 -5.10 8.93 12.19
C LYS A 25 -6.52 8.45 11.89
N GLU A 26 -7.38 9.38 11.45
CA GLU A 26 -8.64 8.98 10.82
C GLU A 26 -8.35 8.27 9.51
N CYS A 27 -8.99 7.12 9.30
CA CYS A 27 -9.00 6.36 8.05
C CYS A 27 -10.46 6.11 7.68
N SER A 28 -10.85 6.29 6.43
CA SER A 28 -12.28 6.32 6.06
C SER A 28 -12.62 5.44 4.86
N VAL A 29 -11.85 5.56 3.78
CA VAL A 29 -12.14 4.91 2.50
C VAL A 29 -10.87 4.29 1.95
N ILE A 30 -11.00 3.07 1.44
CA ILE A 30 -9.97 2.41 0.64
C ILE A 30 -10.33 2.58 -0.83
N LYS A 31 -9.47 3.26 -1.58
CA LYS A 31 -9.58 3.37 -3.03
C LYS A 31 -8.69 2.31 -3.67
N TRP A 32 -9.31 1.19 -4.03
CA TRP A 32 -8.67 0.10 -4.73
C TRP A 32 -8.40 0.43 -6.21
N SER A 33 -7.25 -0.02 -6.70
CA SER A 33 -6.81 0.17 -8.09
C SER A 33 -5.94 -0.99 -8.57
N TRP A 34 -5.83 -1.12 -9.90
CA TRP A 34 -4.95 -2.09 -10.56
C TRP A 34 -3.91 -1.34 -11.41
N PRO A 35 -2.84 -0.79 -10.80
CA PRO A 35 -1.81 -0.07 -11.54
C PRO A 35 -1.14 -0.98 -12.57
N ARG A 36 -0.75 -0.40 -13.70
CA ARG A 36 0.04 -1.08 -14.74
C ARG A 36 1.49 -1.18 -14.31
N ASP A 37 2.25 -2.00 -15.05
CA ASP A 37 3.68 -2.12 -14.84
C ASP A 37 4.36 -0.77 -15.08
N LEU A 38 5.25 -0.38 -14.16
CA LEU A 38 5.96 0.89 -14.11
C LEU A 38 5.07 2.13 -13.89
N ASP A 39 3.79 1.96 -13.52
CA ASP A 39 2.97 3.09 -13.08
C ASP A 39 3.56 3.65 -11.77
N GLU A 40 3.88 4.93 -11.79
CA GLU A 40 4.29 5.72 -10.63
C GLU A 40 3.08 6.44 -10.05
N SER A 41 2.99 6.46 -8.73
CA SER A 41 1.99 7.18 -7.96
C SER A 41 2.68 8.14 -7.02
N ASP A 42 2.21 9.39 -7.06
CA ASP A 42 2.62 10.50 -6.18
C ASP A 42 1.38 10.94 -5.39
N PRO A 43 1.06 10.27 -4.27
CA PRO A 43 -0.14 10.53 -3.50
C PRO A 43 -0.06 11.88 -2.80
N ASP A 44 -1.18 12.60 -2.76
CA ASP A 44 -1.28 13.85 -2.00
C ASP A 44 -1.23 13.61 -0.47
N ASP A 45 -1.16 14.71 0.28
CA ASP A 45 -1.00 14.72 1.75
C ASP A 45 -2.16 14.10 2.55
N THR A 46 -3.27 13.76 1.91
CA THR A 46 -4.38 13.07 2.56
C THR A 46 -4.19 11.55 2.62
N LEU A 47 -3.16 10.99 1.97
CA LEU A 47 -2.88 9.56 2.07
C LEU A 47 -2.36 9.19 3.46
N VAL A 48 -3.04 8.25 4.11
CA VAL A 48 -2.67 7.74 5.44
C VAL A 48 -1.87 6.44 5.34
N ALA A 49 -2.26 5.55 4.43
CA ALA A 49 -1.57 4.29 4.18
C ALA A 49 -1.84 3.78 2.77
N ILE A 50 -0.96 2.94 2.25
CA ILE A 50 -1.29 2.04 1.14
C ILE A 50 -1.42 0.61 1.65
N ILE A 51 -2.32 -0.15 1.05
CA ILE A 51 -2.50 -1.57 1.26
C ILE A 51 -2.17 -2.26 -0.05
N VAL A 52 -1.19 -3.16 0.01
CA VAL A 52 -0.74 -3.93 -1.14
C VAL A 52 -1.32 -5.33 -1.04
N ASP A 53 -2.16 -5.67 -2.02
CA ASP A 53 -2.66 -6.99 -2.26
C ASP A 53 -1.91 -7.59 -3.46
N LEU A 54 -0.93 -8.44 -3.14
CA LEU A 54 -0.15 -9.15 -4.14
C LEU A 54 -0.80 -10.48 -4.48
N ASP A 55 -1.03 -10.69 -5.77
CA ASP A 55 -1.28 -12.01 -6.31
C ASP A 55 0.06 -12.77 -6.42
N GLN A 56 0.11 -13.98 -5.87
CA GLN A 56 1.30 -14.84 -5.96
C GLN A 56 1.61 -15.23 -7.40
N SER A 57 0.61 -15.26 -8.28
CA SER A 57 0.75 -15.66 -9.68
C SER A 57 1.45 -14.60 -10.54
N THR A 58 1.32 -13.33 -10.18
CA THR A 58 1.82 -12.21 -11.01
C THR A 58 3.27 -11.85 -10.74
N GLN A 59 3.83 -12.33 -9.61
CA GLN A 59 5.15 -11.92 -9.11
C GLN A 59 5.29 -10.38 -8.99
N GLY A 60 4.17 -9.70 -8.69
CA GLY A 60 4.13 -8.24 -8.57
C GLY A 60 4.91 -7.71 -7.38
N SER A 61 5.25 -6.42 -7.43
CA SER A 61 5.86 -5.71 -6.32
C SER A 61 5.57 -4.22 -6.34
N VAL A 62 5.60 -3.61 -5.17
CA VAL A 62 5.51 -2.16 -4.98
C VAL A 62 6.83 -1.68 -4.40
N ARG A 63 7.46 -0.71 -5.05
CA ARG A 63 8.66 -0.01 -4.56
C ARG A 63 8.27 1.36 -4.07
N VAL A 64 8.85 1.79 -2.95
CA VAL A 64 8.55 3.06 -2.31
C VAL A 64 9.80 3.90 -2.24
N TYR A 65 9.66 5.18 -2.56
CA TYR A 65 10.75 6.15 -2.67
C TYR A 65 10.45 7.39 -1.83
N LYS A 66 11.50 8.09 -1.41
CA LYS A 66 11.44 9.44 -0.84
C LYS A 66 12.25 10.37 -1.75
N GLY A 67 11.57 11.16 -2.57
CA GLY A 67 12.21 11.82 -3.71
C GLY A 67 12.86 10.79 -4.64
N LYS A 68 14.19 10.82 -4.79
CA LYS A 68 14.94 9.84 -5.61
C LYS A 68 15.49 8.65 -4.82
N GLU A 69 15.35 8.65 -3.50
CA GLU A 69 15.91 7.61 -2.62
C GLU A 69 14.96 6.42 -2.54
N PHE A 70 15.45 5.21 -2.78
CA PHE A 70 14.70 3.98 -2.56
C PHE A 70 14.65 3.64 -1.06
N ILE A 71 13.44 3.55 -0.50
CA ILE A 71 13.25 3.33 0.95
C ILE A 71 12.54 2.01 1.29
N GLY A 72 12.13 1.24 0.28
CA GLY A 72 11.83 -0.18 0.43
C GLY A 72 10.91 -0.76 -0.63
N LEU A 73 10.61 -2.05 -0.47
CA LEU A 73 9.85 -2.85 -1.42
C LEU A 73 8.92 -3.82 -0.70
N VAL A 74 7.71 -4.00 -1.21
CA VAL A 74 6.81 -5.10 -0.88
C VAL A 74 6.64 -5.97 -2.13
N GLY A 75 6.94 -7.26 -2.01
CA GLY A 75 6.88 -8.22 -3.10
C GLY A 75 6.61 -9.63 -2.57
N GLN A 76 5.96 -10.47 -3.39
CA GLN A 76 5.75 -11.90 -3.17
C GLN A 76 5.34 -12.30 -1.74
N THR A 77 4.12 -11.96 -1.34
CA THR A 77 3.51 -12.43 -0.08
C THR A 77 2.12 -13.01 -0.32
N LYS A 78 1.67 -13.91 0.57
CA LYS A 78 0.29 -14.41 0.61
C LYS A 78 -0.67 -13.45 1.33
N ASP A 79 -0.11 -12.62 2.20
CA ASP A 79 -0.84 -11.73 3.10
C ASP A 79 -0.99 -10.34 2.46
N LEU A 80 -1.93 -9.55 2.96
CA LEU A 80 -1.98 -8.13 2.66
C LEU A 80 -0.85 -7.41 3.41
N VAL A 81 -0.32 -6.34 2.84
CA VAL A 81 0.68 -5.51 3.52
C VAL A 81 0.21 -4.07 3.55
N MET A 82 0.00 -3.55 4.76
CA MET A 82 -0.25 -2.14 4.98
C MET A 82 1.06 -1.40 5.22
N ILE A 83 1.23 -0.28 4.55
CA ILE A 83 2.35 0.64 4.68
C ILE A 83 1.76 1.98 5.16
N PRO A 84 1.93 2.35 6.43
CA PRO A 84 1.68 3.71 6.89
C PRO A 84 2.47 4.71 6.03
N TRP A 85 1.79 5.76 5.58
CA TRP A 85 2.35 6.70 4.61
C TRP A 85 2.87 7.97 5.29
N GLU A 86 3.94 8.51 4.72
CA GLU A 86 4.50 9.82 5.07
C GLU A 86 4.51 10.72 3.84
N THR A 87 4.22 12.01 4.03
CA THR A 87 4.27 13.03 2.98
C THR A 87 5.62 13.03 2.25
N GLY A 88 5.56 13.18 0.92
CA GLY A 88 6.73 13.22 0.05
C GLY A 88 7.30 11.85 -0.31
N TRP A 89 6.61 10.77 0.05
CA TRP A 89 6.87 9.44 -0.49
C TRP A 89 6.11 9.24 -1.80
N THR A 90 6.74 8.55 -2.74
CA THR A 90 6.09 8.04 -3.97
C THR A 90 6.19 6.52 -4.00
N TYR A 91 5.33 5.85 -4.77
CA TYR A 91 5.50 4.43 -5.05
C TYR A 91 5.38 4.11 -6.52
N MET A 92 6.04 3.02 -6.91
CA MET A 92 6.00 2.48 -8.26
C MET A 92 5.60 1.01 -8.21
N CYS A 93 4.68 0.68 -9.08
CA CYS A 93 4.11 -0.64 -9.23
C CYS A 93 4.83 -1.43 -10.33
N PHE A 94 5.13 -2.70 -10.08
CA PHE A 94 5.82 -3.57 -11.02
C PHE A 94 5.02 -4.85 -11.24
N LYS A 95 4.70 -5.13 -12.50
CA LYS A 95 3.72 -6.13 -12.94
C LYS A 95 2.32 -5.82 -12.39
N GLN A 96 1.40 -6.78 -12.45
CA GLN A 96 0.02 -6.57 -12.00
C GLN A 96 -0.11 -6.85 -10.49
N GLN A 97 -0.62 -5.87 -9.75
CA GLN A 97 -0.96 -5.96 -8.33
C GLN A 97 -2.20 -5.11 -8.05
N HIS A 98 -2.84 -5.39 -6.93
CA HIS A 98 -3.98 -4.64 -6.44
C HIS A 98 -3.53 -3.75 -5.27
N VAL A 99 -3.72 -2.43 -5.41
CA VAL A 99 -3.27 -1.45 -4.41
C VAL A 99 -4.45 -0.62 -3.95
N GLY A 100 -4.64 -0.57 -2.64
CA GLY A 100 -5.66 0.23 -1.97
C GLY A 100 -5.03 1.45 -1.29
N GLU A 101 -5.43 2.64 -1.70
CA GLU A 101 -5.05 3.88 -1.00
C GLU A 101 -6.05 4.18 0.11
N VAL A 102 -5.59 4.35 1.34
CA VAL A 102 -6.42 4.70 2.50
C VAL A 102 -6.28 6.18 2.84
N ARG A 103 -7.41 6.89 2.90
CA ARG A 103 -7.50 8.32 3.21
C ARG A 103 -8.17 8.56 4.56
#